data_AF-A0A134ABD5-F1
#
_entry.id   AF-A0A134ABD5-F1
#
_cell.length_a   1.000
_cell.length_b   1.000
_cell.length_c   1.000
_cell.angle_alpha   90.00
_cell.angle_beta   90.00
_cell.angle_gamma   90.00
#
_symmetry.space_group_name_H-M   'P 1'
#
loop_
_entity.id
_entity.type
_entity.pdbx_description
1 polymer ?
#
loop_
_entity_poly.entity_id
_entity_poly.type
_entity_poly.pdbx_seq_one_letter_code
_entity_poly.pdbx_strand_id
1 'polypeptide(L)'
;GETSGSPINRDITRANETTKDTHSSTNINVESQTIEYATNPAKLKEDIGKAKEEINDIKWAIKESIHDRGDDNRNFFGQLSEVRLDKSLENITSERLIGKTVDTEIAGIFKDAYKDLGYDINIIFSDPKNSPQLLDEKGKPKTGTAYVDDYGVKTIIINAQDSKNTTKAGLIGTIVEEGSHVIGKVESRQRKTGTDEKGLESTGRASNEYFAEKYKDNNTPISIHSDGKDYSNVDFGENVGDKANEFADVGSTSIIPGLSYKFNMSGDKARKYVDQQLTSIFGTSVNWNDYFNVKNVEYREKMNYYFVLAKNTLRVKRIIGTFKKSGNTYIKIVQDNNKEMILKELPETEALYHNLKIVNGEIHMNFANLNRKFVQDDGYELITTKNLKQLKGDPINQATYNTYSYLATIMTKNESINLWDKIMGSGDGLKHLDTDVKFWTLYGTSPQDPTNNKVSYNNMPSLYDQRQRLANRSLGKSIVDNYDIYKKAASYHNNNLSLTQLEKLEKNMSSIKKLTGNEQVNKIKSILGVK
;
A
#
# COMPACT_ATOMS: atom_id res chain seq x y z
N GLY A 1 18.77 -66.56 35.49
CA GLY A 1 19.23 -66.29 36.87
C GLY A 1 20.47 -65.46 36.77
N GLU A 2 20.68 -64.59 37.77
CA GLU A 2 21.58 -63.41 37.83
C GLU A 2 21.04 -62.18 37.09
N THR A 3 20.85 -60.99 37.67
CA THR A 3 20.73 -60.49 39.07
C THR A 3 19.92 -59.18 38.98
N SER A 4 19.14 -58.86 40.01
CA SER A 4 18.41 -57.59 40.10
C SER A 4 19.36 -56.38 40.15
N GLY A 5 19.20 -55.42 39.25
CA GLY A 5 19.93 -54.15 39.27
C GLY A 5 20.61 -53.73 37.97
N SER A 6 20.43 -54.45 36.85
CA SER A 6 20.98 -54.02 35.56
C SER A 6 20.27 -52.78 35.01
N PRO A 7 20.98 -51.80 34.41
CA PRO A 7 20.37 -50.63 33.80
C PRO A 7 19.40 -51.02 32.69
N ILE A 8 18.34 -50.22 32.52
CA ILE A 8 17.40 -50.32 31.38
C ILE A 8 18.21 -50.44 30.08
N ASN A 9 17.92 -51.46 29.28
CA ASN A 9 18.54 -51.66 27.98
C ASN A 9 18.30 -50.42 27.09
N ARG A 10 19.37 -49.73 26.68
CA ARG A 10 19.33 -48.49 25.88
C ARG A 10 19.48 -48.74 24.38
N ASP A 11 19.53 -50.00 23.95
CA ASP A 11 19.61 -50.37 22.54
C ASP A 11 18.21 -50.40 21.89
N ILE A 12 17.92 -49.38 21.08
CA ILE A 12 16.64 -49.21 20.36
C ILE A 12 16.34 -50.32 19.34
N THR A 13 17.31 -51.17 19.00
CA THR A 13 17.11 -52.27 18.04
C THR A 13 16.57 -53.55 18.69
N ARG A 14 16.50 -53.62 20.03
CA ARG A 14 16.09 -54.81 20.81
C ARG A 14 14.92 -54.53 21.77
N ALA A 15 13.90 -53.80 21.32
CA ALA A 15 12.76 -53.38 22.14
C ALA A 15 11.81 -54.49 22.64
N ASN A 16 12.06 -55.77 22.33
CA ASN A 16 11.17 -56.88 22.72
C ASN A 16 11.95 -57.96 23.50
N GLU A 17 12.10 -57.78 24.82
CA GLU A 17 12.50 -58.87 25.71
C GLU A 17 11.44 -59.05 26.80
N THR A 18 10.92 -60.27 26.91
CA THR A 18 9.88 -60.64 27.89
C THR A 18 10.55 -61.30 29.10
N THR A 19 10.73 -60.57 30.19
CA THR A 19 11.11 -61.16 31.48
C THR A 19 9.86 -61.62 32.22
N LYS A 20 9.78 -62.92 32.51
CA LYS A 20 8.70 -63.51 33.31
C LYS A 20 8.94 -63.17 34.78
N ASP A 21 8.12 -62.28 35.35
CA ASP A 21 7.91 -62.19 36.79
C ASP A 21 6.41 -61.98 37.12
N THR A 22 6.00 -62.61 38.21
CA THR A 22 4.65 -62.96 38.67
C THR A 22 3.83 -61.80 39.24
N HIS A 23 3.76 -60.66 38.56
CA HIS A 23 2.84 -59.57 38.90
C HIS A 23 2.12 -59.07 37.64
N SER A 24 0.83 -58.75 37.79
CA SER A 24 -0.11 -58.31 36.74
C SER A 24 0.58 -57.51 35.62
N SER A 25 0.78 -58.17 34.47
CA SER A 25 1.39 -57.55 33.30
C SER A 25 0.38 -56.66 32.61
N THR A 26 0.42 -55.36 32.88
CA THR A 26 -0.22 -54.36 32.05
C THR A 26 0.71 -54.08 30.88
N ASN A 27 0.31 -54.46 29.67
CA ASN A 27 1.02 -54.03 28.46
C ASN A 27 0.84 -52.52 28.32
N ILE A 28 1.88 -51.75 28.62
CA ILE A 28 1.89 -50.29 28.45
C ILE A 28 2.57 -49.99 27.11
N ASN A 29 1.77 -49.60 26.13
CA ASN A 29 2.30 -49.03 24.90
C ASN A 29 2.80 -47.61 25.21
N VAL A 30 4.11 -47.42 25.20
CA VAL A 30 4.73 -46.10 25.34
C VAL A 30 5.11 -45.63 23.94
N GLU A 31 4.60 -44.47 23.53
CA GLU A 31 4.95 -43.88 22.24
C GLU A 31 6.46 -43.63 22.16
N SER A 32 7.08 -43.96 21.03
CA SER A 32 8.54 -43.85 20.82
C SER A 32 9.08 -42.44 21.13
N GLN A 33 8.29 -41.41 20.84
CA GLN A 33 8.59 -40.01 21.14
C GLN A 33 8.73 -39.76 22.66
N THR A 34 7.97 -40.47 23.49
CA THR A 34 8.03 -40.38 24.96
C THR A 34 9.32 -41.01 25.50
N ILE A 35 9.78 -42.12 24.90
CA ILE A 35 11.06 -42.75 25.25
C ILE A 35 12.23 -41.86 24.78
N GLU A 36 12.12 -41.25 23.61
CA GLU A 36 13.13 -40.33 23.06
C GLU A 36 13.29 -39.07 23.93
N TYR A 37 12.20 -38.45 24.36
CA TYR A 37 12.25 -37.30 25.25
C TYR A 37 12.70 -37.62 26.67
N ALA A 38 12.41 -38.84 27.16
CA ALA A 38 12.92 -39.30 28.46
C ALA A 38 14.43 -39.61 28.43
N THR A 39 14.95 -40.07 27.30
CA THR A 39 16.38 -40.45 27.13
C THR A 39 17.24 -39.31 26.60
N ASN A 40 16.64 -38.29 25.97
CA ASN A 40 17.33 -37.08 25.50
C ASN A 40 16.57 -35.80 25.92
N PRO A 41 16.68 -35.39 27.19
CA PRO A 41 16.00 -34.20 27.71
C PRO A 41 16.40 -32.89 27.02
N ALA A 42 17.60 -32.84 26.43
CA ALA A 42 18.07 -31.68 25.66
C ALA A 42 17.26 -31.52 24.36
N LYS A 43 16.94 -32.62 23.69
CA LYS A 43 16.11 -32.64 22.48
C LYS A 43 14.66 -32.24 22.78
N LEU A 44 14.10 -32.69 23.90
CA LEU A 44 12.79 -32.21 24.38
C LEU A 44 12.81 -30.69 24.63
N LYS A 45 13.88 -30.17 25.24
CA LYS A 45 14.02 -28.72 25.51
C LYS A 45 14.15 -27.91 24.22
N GLU A 46 14.88 -28.44 23.22
CA GLU A 46 15.00 -27.86 21.89
C GLU A 46 13.66 -27.85 21.15
N ASP A 47 12.93 -28.97 21.14
CA ASP A 47 11.63 -29.10 20.47
C ASP A 47 10.55 -28.24 21.15
N ILE A 48 10.56 -28.14 22.49
CA ILE A 48 9.72 -27.18 23.23
C ILE A 48 10.12 -25.73 22.92
N GLY A 49 11.41 -25.46 22.71
CA GLY A 49 11.90 -24.16 22.28
C GLY A 49 11.35 -23.78 20.91
N LYS A 50 11.50 -24.67 19.93
CA LYS A 50 10.94 -24.52 18.57
C LYS A 50 9.42 -24.36 18.60
N ALA A 51 8.71 -25.17 19.39
CA ALA A 51 7.26 -25.04 19.53
C ALA A 51 6.84 -23.69 20.15
N LYS A 52 7.62 -23.15 21.11
CA LYS A 52 7.37 -21.82 21.67
C LYS A 52 7.64 -20.70 20.65
N GLU A 53 8.67 -20.84 19.83
CA GLU A 53 8.95 -19.93 18.73
C GLU A 53 7.83 -19.98 17.68
N GLU A 54 7.40 -21.18 17.28
CA GLU A 54 6.28 -21.37 16.36
C GLU A 54 4.97 -20.81 16.92
N ILE A 55 4.68 -20.98 18.22
CA ILE A 55 3.53 -20.38 18.89
C ILE A 55 3.65 -18.85 18.92
N ASN A 56 4.85 -18.31 19.17
CA ASN A 56 5.10 -16.87 19.12
C ASN A 56 4.99 -16.30 17.69
N ASP A 57 5.37 -17.07 16.68
CA ASP A 57 5.22 -16.73 15.27
C ASP A 57 3.78 -16.80 14.83
N ILE A 58 3.03 -17.81 15.25
CA ILE A 58 1.58 -17.89 15.07
C ILE A 58 0.91 -16.74 15.80
N LYS A 59 1.29 -16.43 17.04
CA LYS A 59 0.74 -15.31 17.79
C LYS A 59 1.04 -13.97 17.14
N TRP A 60 2.25 -13.79 16.61
CA TRP A 60 2.64 -12.58 15.88
C TRP A 60 1.95 -12.51 14.53
N ALA A 61 1.90 -13.58 13.73
CA ALA A 61 1.16 -13.62 12.47
C ALA A 61 -0.37 -13.51 12.66
N ILE A 62 -0.94 -14.01 13.77
CA ILE A 62 -2.33 -13.76 14.18
C ILE A 62 -2.47 -12.29 14.54
N LYS A 63 -1.56 -11.74 15.35
CA LYS A 63 -1.56 -10.33 15.71
C LYS A 63 -1.47 -9.47 14.46
N GLU A 64 -0.57 -9.74 13.52
CA GLU A 64 -0.37 -8.97 12.29
C GLU A 64 -1.46 -9.23 11.25
N SER A 65 -1.99 -10.44 11.09
CA SER A 65 -3.16 -10.71 10.22
C SER A 65 -4.47 -10.08 10.74
N ILE A 66 -4.57 -9.89 12.07
CA ILE A 66 -5.66 -9.17 12.73
C ILE A 66 -5.36 -7.66 12.83
N HIS A 67 -4.10 -7.22 12.75
CA HIS A 67 -3.68 -5.83 12.88
C HIS A 67 -3.10 -5.22 11.59
N ASP A 68 -3.32 -5.89 10.45
CA ASP A 68 -3.06 -5.51 9.05
C ASP A 68 -2.28 -4.20 8.89
N ARG A 69 -0.97 -4.32 8.65
CA ARG A 69 -0.21 -3.35 7.85
C ARG A 69 -0.62 -3.61 6.39
N GLY A 70 -1.11 -2.60 5.68
CA GLY A 70 -1.72 -2.73 4.34
C GLY A 70 -0.89 -3.44 3.27
N ASP A 71 -1.50 -3.60 2.09
CA ASP A 71 -1.05 -4.23 0.84
C ASP A 71 -0.71 -5.73 0.84
N ASP A 72 -0.59 -6.37 2.02
CA ASP A 72 -0.36 -7.82 2.07
C ASP A 72 -1.67 -8.63 1.93
N ASN A 73 -2.09 -8.83 0.68
CA ASN A 73 -3.26 -9.63 0.29
C ASN A 73 -3.00 -11.16 0.31
N ARG A 74 -1.94 -11.64 0.98
CA ARG A 74 -1.71 -13.07 1.21
C ARG A 74 -2.65 -13.63 2.29
N ASN A 75 -2.94 -14.93 2.19
CA ASN A 75 -3.67 -15.62 3.25
C ASN A 75 -2.80 -15.73 4.51
N PHE A 76 -3.41 -16.07 5.64
CA PHE A 76 -2.75 -16.26 6.94
C PHE A 76 -1.41 -17.02 6.88
N PHE A 77 -1.33 -18.06 6.04
CA PHE A 77 -0.13 -18.87 5.87
C PHE A 77 0.98 -18.17 5.07
N GLY A 78 0.63 -17.34 4.08
CA GLY A 78 1.59 -16.53 3.33
C GLY A 78 2.17 -15.40 4.18
N GLN A 79 1.33 -14.75 5.00
CA GLN A 79 1.80 -13.74 5.96
C GLN A 79 2.75 -14.39 6.98
N LEU A 80 2.33 -15.49 7.61
CA LEU A 80 3.14 -16.29 8.54
C LEU A 80 4.49 -16.71 7.93
N SER A 81 4.56 -16.93 6.62
CA SER A 81 5.80 -17.29 5.92
C SER A 81 6.80 -16.15 5.86
N GLU A 82 6.38 -14.91 5.57
CA GLU A 82 7.31 -13.76 5.59
C GLU A 82 7.73 -13.37 6.99
N VAL A 83 6.79 -13.37 7.94
CA VAL A 83 7.11 -13.14 9.36
C VAL A 83 8.22 -14.06 9.83
N ARG A 84 8.10 -15.35 9.47
CA ARG A 84 9.09 -16.36 9.79
C ARG A 84 10.40 -16.07 9.09
N LEU A 85 10.40 -15.69 7.80
CA LEU A 85 11.61 -15.33 7.09
C LEU A 85 12.32 -14.12 7.73
N ASP A 86 11.60 -13.02 8.01
CA ASP A 86 12.17 -11.82 8.62
C ASP A 86 12.72 -12.10 10.02
N LYS A 87 12.01 -12.90 10.82
CA LYS A 87 12.49 -13.33 12.15
C LYS A 87 13.64 -14.31 12.08
N SER A 88 13.63 -15.26 11.15
CA SER A 88 14.73 -16.19 10.95
C SER A 88 15.99 -15.45 10.49
N LEU A 89 15.84 -14.55 9.53
CA LEU A 89 16.91 -13.67 9.08
C LEU A 89 17.45 -12.88 10.27
N GLU A 90 16.57 -12.25 11.04
CA GLU A 90 16.97 -11.49 12.22
C GLU A 90 17.61 -12.34 13.32
N ASN A 91 17.12 -13.54 13.61
CA ASN A 91 17.73 -14.43 14.60
C ASN A 91 19.14 -14.86 14.19
N ILE A 92 19.41 -14.95 12.88
CA ILE A 92 20.74 -15.26 12.36
C ILE A 92 21.64 -14.01 12.38
N THR A 93 21.09 -12.85 12.02
CA THR A 93 21.87 -11.62 11.84
C THR A 93 22.08 -10.81 13.12
N SER A 94 21.14 -10.85 14.08
CA SER A 94 21.08 -9.90 15.20
C SER A 94 22.35 -9.85 16.04
N GLU A 95 22.86 -11.02 16.45
CA GLU A 95 24.08 -11.12 17.27
C GLU A 95 25.32 -10.75 16.45
N ARG A 96 25.35 -11.15 15.17
CA ARG A 96 26.46 -10.87 14.26
C ARG A 96 26.57 -9.38 13.91
N LEU A 97 25.45 -8.65 13.94
CA LEU A 97 25.39 -7.22 13.65
C LEU A 97 25.85 -6.34 14.82
N ILE A 98 26.00 -6.86 16.05
CA ILE A 98 26.42 -6.06 17.20
C ILE A 98 27.81 -5.43 16.94
N GLY A 99 27.92 -4.11 17.10
CA GLY A 99 29.16 -3.37 16.92
C GLY A 99 29.64 -3.19 15.46
N LYS A 100 28.93 -3.74 14.47
CA LYS A 100 29.29 -3.62 13.05
C LYS A 100 28.86 -2.29 12.46
N THR A 101 29.78 -1.61 11.78
CA THR A 101 29.58 -0.30 11.12
C THR A 101 30.18 -0.25 9.71
N VAL A 102 30.86 -1.32 9.26
CA VAL A 102 31.41 -1.44 7.92
C VAL A 102 30.37 -2.06 7.00
N ASP A 103 30.14 -1.43 5.85
CA ASP A 103 29.14 -1.80 4.83
C ASP A 103 29.27 -3.24 4.35
N THR A 104 30.49 -3.67 4.01
CA THR A 104 30.81 -5.02 3.54
C THR A 104 30.66 -6.08 4.62
N GLU A 105 30.93 -5.76 5.89
CA GLU A 105 30.68 -6.68 7.01
C GLU A 105 29.18 -6.86 7.23
N ILE A 106 28.40 -5.77 7.19
CA ILE A 106 26.94 -5.81 7.31
C ILE A 106 26.34 -6.62 6.16
N ALA A 107 26.69 -6.32 4.91
CA ALA A 107 26.23 -7.08 3.75
C ALA A 107 26.67 -8.54 3.78
N GLY A 108 27.89 -8.83 4.23
CA GLY A 108 28.39 -10.19 4.42
C GLY A 108 27.53 -11.01 5.39
N ILE A 109 27.12 -10.41 6.50
CA ILE A 109 26.23 -11.05 7.48
C ILE A 109 24.88 -11.42 6.85
N PHE A 110 24.28 -10.52 6.06
CA PHE A 110 23.03 -10.81 5.37
C PHE A 110 23.21 -11.84 4.25
N LYS A 111 24.31 -11.77 3.49
CA LYS A 111 24.65 -12.77 2.48
C LYS A 111 24.75 -14.17 3.08
N ASP A 112 25.46 -14.31 4.20
CA ASP A 112 25.59 -15.58 4.91
C ASP A 112 24.23 -16.05 5.45
N ALA A 113 23.42 -15.15 6.00
CA ALA A 113 22.10 -15.49 6.51
C ALA A 113 21.13 -15.92 5.39
N TYR A 114 21.13 -15.25 4.24
CA TYR A 114 20.35 -15.68 3.07
C TYR A 114 20.80 -17.05 2.57
N LYS A 115 22.12 -17.29 2.54
CA LYS A 115 22.69 -18.59 2.16
C LYS A 115 22.28 -19.70 3.13
N ASP A 116 22.30 -19.44 4.44
CA ASP A 116 21.83 -20.37 5.48
C ASP A 116 20.33 -20.70 5.31
N LEU A 117 19.55 -19.77 4.77
CA LEU A 117 18.13 -19.96 4.41
C LEU A 117 17.92 -20.62 3.04
N GLY A 118 18.98 -20.97 2.31
CA GLY A 118 18.93 -21.61 0.99
C GLY A 118 18.92 -20.64 -0.20
N TYR A 119 19.14 -19.34 0.03
CA TYR A 119 19.18 -18.30 -0.98
C TYR A 119 20.61 -17.74 -1.11
N ASP A 120 21.41 -18.29 -2.01
CA ASP A 120 22.74 -17.72 -2.29
C ASP A 120 22.57 -16.41 -3.09
N ILE A 121 22.75 -15.28 -2.42
CA ILE A 121 22.57 -13.92 -2.95
C ILE A 121 23.91 -13.18 -2.99
N ASN A 122 24.19 -12.51 -4.11
CA ASN A 122 25.29 -11.57 -4.23
C ASN A 122 24.82 -10.15 -3.91
N ILE A 123 25.56 -9.43 -3.08
CA ILE A 123 25.28 -8.02 -2.77
C ILE A 123 26.45 -7.19 -3.31
N ILE A 124 26.14 -6.22 -4.16
CA ILE A 124 27.09 -5.34 -4.83
C ILE A 124 26.81 -3.91 -4.37
N PHE A 125 27.85 -3.19 -3.95
CA PHE A 125 27.79 -1.75 -3.73
C PHE A 125 28.27 -1.05 -4.99
N SER A 126 27.41 -0.24 -5.61
CA SER A 126 27.76 0.50 -6.82
C SER A 126 27.12 1.89 -6.80
N ASP A 127 27.19 2.59 -7.93
CA ASP A 127 26.61 3.91 -8.11
C ASP A 127 25.94 4.00 -9.50
N PRO A 128 25.02 4.94 -9.73
CA PRO A 128 24.28 5.00 -10.99
C PRO A 128 25.14 5.28 -12.22
N LYS A 129 26.37 5.79 -12.05
CA LYS A 129 27.31 6.01 -13.16
C LYS A 129 27.92 4.69 -13.60
N ASN A 130 28.29 3.82 -12.66
CA ASN A 130 28.92 2.53 -12.93
C ASN A 130 27.90 1.38 -13.07
N SER A 131 26.69 1.54 -12.54
CA SER A 131 25.58 0.59 -12.65
C SER A 131 24.30 1.31 -13.12
N PRO A 132 24.03 1.38 -14.44
CA PRO A 132 22.79 1.93 -14.97
C PRO A 132 21.52 1.22 -14.46
N GLN A 133 21.65 0.00 -13.93
CA GLN A 133 20.60 -0.76 -13.25
C GLN A 133 20.01 -0.03 -12.04
N LEU A 134 20.80 0.85 -11.41
CA LEU A 134 20.37 1.74 -10.33
C LEU A 134 19.61 2.97 -10.84
N LEU A 135 19.29 3.05 -12.13
CA LEU A 135 18.45 4.09 -12.69
C LEU A 135 17.04 3.54 -12.95
N ASP A 136 16.03 4.31 -12.60
CA ASP A 136 14.67 4.07 -13.06
C ASP A 136 14.52 4.39 -14.56
N GLU A 137 13.36 4.12 -15.12
CA GLU A 137 13.04 4.40 -16.53
C GLU A 137 13.19 5.88 -16.92
N LYS A 138 13.27 6.79 -15.94
CA LYS A 138 13.43 8.24 -16.09
C LYS A 138 14.86 8.72 -15.83
N GLY A 139 15.80 7.80 -15.59
CA GLY A 139 17.18 8.13 -15.25
C GLY A 139 17.37 8.67 -13.83
N LYS A 140 16.43 8.42 -12.90
CA LYS A 140 16.60 8.77 -11.49
C LYS A 140 17.25 7.63 -10.72
N PRO A 141 18.19 7.93 -9.81
CA PRO A 141 18.80 6.92 -8.94
C PRO A 141 17.77 6.22 -8.03
N LYS A 142 17.83 4.89 -7.98
CA LYS A 142 17.15 4.02 -7.02
C LYS A 142 17.99 3.83 -5.75
N THR A 143 17.36 3.44 -4.65
CA THR A 143 18.05 3.14 -3.38
C THR A 143 18.74 1.77 -3.41
N GLY A 144 18.11 0.79 -4.06
CA GLY A 144 18.62 -0.53 -4.34
C GLY A 144 17.89 -1.13 -5.54
N THR A 145 18.31 -2.30 -5.98
CA THR A 145 17.55 -3.11 -6.93
C THR A 145 17.99 -4.58 -6.88
N ALA A 146 17.07 -5.51 -7.13
CA ALA A 146 17.36 -6.93 -7.18
C ALA A 146 17.09 -7.57 -8.55
N TYR A 147 17.83 -8.64 -8.84
CA TYR A 147 17.75 -9.41 -10.07
C TYR A 147 17.88 -10.91 -9.81
N VAL A 148 17.21 -11.71 -10.64
CA VAL A 148 17.37 -13.17 -10.71
C VAL A 148 17.53 -13.59 -12.17
N ASP A 149 18.64 -14.25 -12.49
CA ASP A 149 18.87 -14.76 -13.86
C ASP A 149 18.26 -16.15 -14.11
N ASP A 150 18.28 -16.57 -15.38
CA ASP A 150 17.75 -17.85 -15.82
C ASP A 150 18.51 -19.07 -15.24
N TYR A 151 19.72 -18.85 -14.71
CA TYR A 151 20.56 -19.86 -14.06
C TYR A 151 20.38 -19.89 -12.53
N GLY A 152 19.51 -19.03 -11.99
CA GLY A 152 19.23 -18.93 -10.57
C GLY A 152 20.26 -18.12 -9.77
N VAL A 153 21.13 -17.36 -10.41
CA VAL A 153 22.01 -16.37 -9.76
C VAL A 153 21.16 -15.19 -9.30
N LYS A 154 21.34 -14.79 -8.05
CA LYS A 154 20.54 -13.76 -7.38
C LYS A 154 21.46 -12.61 -7.02
N THR A 155 21.15 -11.40 -7.47
CA THR A 155 22.02 -10.23 -7.26
C THR A 155 21.21 -9.06 -6.75
N ILE A 156 21.69 -8.44 -5.68
CA ILE A 156 21.22 -7.15 -5.15
C ILE A 156 22.29 -6.12 -5.43
N ILE A 157 21.90 -4.98 -6.00
CA ILE A 157 22.76 -3.82 -6.22
C ILE A 157 22.29 -2.70 -5.30
N ILE A 158 23.17 -2.23 -4.42
CA ILE A 158 22.90 -1.16 -3.46
C ILE A 158 23.54 0.13 -3.97
N ASN A 159 22.77 1.22 -3.97
CA ASN A 159 23.29 2.53 -4.36
C ASN A 159 24.10 3.17 -3.22
N ALA A 160 25.42 3.19 -3.37
CA ALA A 160 26.34 3.79 -2.41
C ALA A 160 26.22 5.32 -2.30
N GLN A 161 25.58 5.99 -3.26
CA GLN A 161 25.35 7.43 -3.26
C GLN A 161 23.99 7.84 -2.67
N ASP A 162 23.09 6.90 -2.39
CA ASP A 162 21.80 7.22 -1.80
C ASP A 162 21.96 7.52 -0.29
N SER A 163 21.50 8.70 0.11
CA SER A 163 21.45 9.14 1.51
C SER A 163 20.76 8.14 2.44
N LYS A 164 19.78 7.35 1.99
CA LYS A 164 19.12 6.33 2.81
C LYS A 164 20.08 5.23 3.24
N ASN A 165 21.04 4.86 2.39
CA ASN A 165 22.02 3.81 2.70
C ASN A 165 23.15 4.31 3.62
N THR A 166 23.25 5.62 3.89
CA THR A 166 24.35 6.19 4.72
C THR A 166 24.21 5.92 6.23
N THR A 167 23.20 5.16 6.64
CA THR A 167 23.02 4.71 8.03
C THR A 167 22.95 3.20 8.07
N LYS A 168 23.37 2.61 9.20
CA LYS A 168 23.26 1.17 9.43
C LYS A 168 21.83 0.66 9.25
N ALA A 169 20.85 1.33 9.87
CA ALA A 169 19.44 0.97 9.74
C ALA A 169 18.95 1.05 8.30
N GLY A 170 19.30 2.11 7.57
CA GLY A 170 18.88 2.29 6.19
C GLY A 170 19.51 1.28 5.22
N LEU A 171 20.81 0.96 5.39
CA LEU A 171 21.46 -0.10 4.60
C LEU A 171 20.82 -1.47 4.85
N ILE A 172 20.55 -1.82 6.11
CA ILE A 172 19.86 -3.06 6.47
C ILE A 172 18.47 -3.10 5.83
N GLY A 173 17.72 -2.01 5.92
CA GLY A 173 16.39 -1.88 5.30
C GLY A 173 16.42 -2.19 3.80
N THR A 174 17.35 -1.58 3.07
CA THR A 174 17.50 -1.80 1.62
C THR A 174 17.91 -3.24 1.29
N ILE A 175 18.86 -3.84 2.01
CA ILE A 175 19.29 -5.25 1.77
C ILE A 175 18.14 -6.23 2.01
N VAL A 176 17.34 -5.96 3.03
CA VAL A 176 16.21 -6.81 3.38
C VAL A 176 15.06 -6.67 2.37
N GLU A 177 14.74 -5.44 1.97
CA GLU A 177 13.72 -5.15 0.96
C GLU A 177 14.00 -5.91 -0.34
N GLU A 178 15.18 -5.69 -0.90
CA GLU A 178 15.62 -6.30 -2.16
C GLU A 178 15.78 -7.83 -2.04
N GLY A 179 16.27 -8.31 -0.88
CA GLY A 179 16.39 -9.75 -0.63
C GLY A 179 15.05 -10.47 -0.55
N SER A 180 14.01 -9.81 -0.02
CA SER A 180 12.66 -10.37 -0.03
C SER A 180 12.11 -10.50 -1.46
N HIS A 181 12.44 -9.58 -2.37
CA HIS A 181 12.01 -9.66 -3.76
C HIS A 181 12.64 -10.86 -4.47
N VAL A 182 13.92 -11.12 -4.19
CA VAL A 182 14.62 -12.32 -4.66
C VAL A 182 13.91 -13.59 -4.16
N ILE A 183 13.63 -13.68 -2.86
CA ILE A 183 12.97 -14.86 -2.25
C ILE A 183 11.57 -15.04 -2.84
N GLY A 184 10.80 -13.96 -2.96
CA GLY A 184 9.46 -13.96 -3.54
C GLY A 184 9.44 -14.47 -4.98
N LYS A 185 10.47 -14.16 -5.77
CA LYS A 185 10.66 -14.71 -7.12
C LYS A 185 11.02 -16.21 -7.08
N VAL A 186 12.04 -16.59 -6.30
CA VAL A 186 12.57 -17.96 -6.24
C VAL A 186 11.52 -18.96 -5.77
N GLU A 187 10.77 -18.63 -4.73
CA GLU A 187 9.74 -19.51 -4.19
C GLU A 187 8.43 -19.47 -5.00
N SER A 188 8.43 -18.82 -6.16
CA SER A 188 7.23 -18.63 -6.99
C SER A 188 6.05 -18.05 -6.19
N ARG A 189 6.35 -17.27 -5.14
CA ARG A 189 5.37 -16.51 -4.36
C ARG A 189 4.78 -15.35 -5.16
N GLN A 190 5.31 -15.11 -6.36
CA GLN A 190 4.75 -14.29 -7.43
C GLN A 190 3.35 -14.77 -7.83
N ARG A 191 2.34 -14.48 -7.01
CA ARG A 191 0.96 -14.59 -7.44
C ARG A 191 0.68 -13.45 -8.41
N LYS A 192 0.09 -13.77 -9.56
CA LYS A 192 -0.75 -12.80 -10.28
C LYS A 192 -1.83 -12.40 -9.28
N THR A 193 -1.63 -11.28 -8.60
CA THR A 193 -2.73 -10.67 -7.86
C THR A 193 -3.82 -10.37 -8.90
N GLY A 194 -5.07 -10.24 -8.47
CA GLY A 194 -6.15 -9.90 -9.39
C GLY A 194 -6.04 -8.50 -10.00
N THR A 195 -4.92 -7.81 -9.77
CA THR A 195 -4.61 -6.39 -9.97
C THR A 195 -3.30 -6.30 -10.78
N ASP A 196 -2.99 -5.12 -11.31
CA ASP A 196 -1.82 -4.91 -12.20
C ASP A 196 -0.46 -4.89 -11.46
N GLU A 197 -0.47 -5.06 -10.13
CA GLU A 197 0.73 -5.29 -9.31
C GLU A 197 1.24 -6.72 -9.47
N LYS A 198 2.51 -6.89 -9.80
CA LYS A 198 3.17 -8.19 -9.58
C LYS A 198 3.56 -8.22 -8.10
N GLY A 199 3.07 -9.20 -7.33
CA GLY A 199 3.19 -9.30 -5.87
C GLY A 199 4.61 -9.47 -5.28
N LEU A 200 5.57 -8.67 -5.72
CA LEU A 200 6.93 -8.57 -5.18
C LEU A 200 7.05 -7.34 -4.25
N GLU A 201 6.41 -6.21 -4.55
CA GLU A 201 6.55 -4.99 -3.72
C GLU A 201 6.04 -5.15 -2.28
N SER A 202 4.95 -5.90 -2.09
CA SER A 202 4.38 -6.14 -0.76
C SER A 202 5.29 -6.95 0.17
N THR A 203 6.26 -7.71 -0.36
CA THR A 203 7.25 -8.44 0.44
C THR A 203 8.38 -7.51 0.88
N GLY A 204 8.92 -6.72 -0.06
CA GLY A 204 10.03 -5.79 0.19
C GLY A 204 9.69 -4.75 1.23
N ARG A 205 8.51 -4.15 1.11
CA ARG A 205 8.07 -3.08 1.99
C ARG A 205 7.82 -3.56 3.43
N ALA A 206 7.21 -4.74 3.60
CA ALA A 206 6.94 -5.31 4.92
C ALA A 206 8.23 -5.67 5.66
N SER A 207 9.18 -6.30 4.96
CA SER A 207 10.48 -6.65 5.52
C SER A 207 11.32 -5.41 5.83
N ASN A 208 11.32 -4.39 4.96
CA ASN A 208 11.95 -3.09 5.27
C ASN A 208 11.37 -2.48 6.56
N GLU A 209 10.03 -2.43 6.70
CA GLU A 209 9.38 -1.85 7.88
C GLU A 209 9.71 -2.59 9.18
N TYR A 210 9.78 -3.93 9.16
CA TYR A 210 10.16 -4.73 10.33
C TYR A 210 11.59 -4.42 10.80
N PHE A 211 12.55 -4.39 9.88
CA PHE A 211 13.95 -4.11 10.21
C PHE A 211 14.18 -2.62 10.51
N ALA A 212 13.55 -1.70 9.79
CA ALA A 212 13.64 -0.27 10.07
C ALA A 212 13.15 0.07 11.49
N GLU A 213 12.02 -0.50 11.92
CA GLU A 213 11.52 -0.32 13.29
C GLU A 213 12.45 -0.97 14.33
N LYS A 214 12.99 -2.15 14.05
CA LYS A 214 13.88 -2.86 14.99
C LYS A 214 15.23 -2.17 15.16
N TYR A 215 15.74 -1.58 14.09
CA TYR A 215 17.03 -0.88 14.06
C TYR A 215 16.89 0.64 14.10
N LYS A 216 15.70 1.19 14.39
CA LYS A 216 15.44 2.65 14.40
C LYS A 216 16.38 3.46 15.30
N ASP A 217 16.80 2.86 16.42
CA ASP A 217 17.72 3.48 17.38
C ASP A 217 19.20 3.31 16.97
N ASN A 218 19.46 2.51 15.93
CA ASN A 218 20.78 2.23 15.35
C ASN A 218 21.01 3.01 14.05
N ASN A 219 20.75 4.32 14.08
CA ASN A 219 21.00 5.25 12.97
C ASN A 219 22.46 5.69 12.87
N THR A 220 23.39 4.84 13.31
CA THR A 220 24.83 5.10 13.23
C THR A 220 25.21 5.39 11.78
N PRO A 221 25.80 6.56 11.49
CA PRO A 221 26.31 6.86 10.17
C PRO A 221 27.35 5.81 9.77
N ILE A 222 27.24 5.33 8.53
CA ILE A 222 28.20 4.40 7.94
C ILE A 222 28.71 4.98 6.62
N SER A 223 29.96 4.68 6.29
CA SER A 223 30.54 5.04 5.00
C SER A 223 30.39 3.85 4.06
N ILE A 224 29.61 4.02 2.99
CA ILE A 224 29.47 3.00 1.95
C ILE A 224 30.31 3.42 0.76
N HIS A 225 31.03 2.47 0.17
CA HIS A 225 31.82 2.72 -1.02
C HIS A 225 31.39 1.84 -2.19
N SER A 226 31.20 2.47 -3.35
CA SER A 226 31.07 1.77 -4.64
C SER A 226 32.32 0.93 -4.88
N ASP A 227 32.16 -0.29 -5.39
CA ASP A 227 33.28 -1.16 -5.74
C ASP A 227 34.08 -0.68 -6.97
N GLY A 228 33.58 0.37 -7.64
CA GLY A 228 34.22 1.03 -8.78
C GLY A 228 34.25 0.22 -10.07
N LYS A 229 33.57 -0.93 -10.13
CA LYS A 229 33.48 -1.76 -11.33
C LYS A 229 32.36 -1.27 -12.24
N ASP A 230 32.59 -1.33 -13.55
CA ASP A 230 31.60 -0.99 -14.56
C ASP A 230 30.67 -2.18 -14.85
N TYR A 231 29.39 -2.01 -14.55
CA TYR A 231 28.31 -2.98 -14.74
C TYR A 231 27.36 -2.60 -15.88
N SER A 232 27.69 -1.58 -16.68
CA SER A 232 26.86 -1.11 -17.79
C SER A 232 26.53 -2.18 -18.84
N ASN A 233 27.42 -3.16 -19.03
CA ASN A 233 27.26 -4.25 -19.98
C ASN A 233 26.98 -5.61 -19.32
N VAL A 234 26.66 -5.63 -18.02
CA VAL A 234 26.37 -6.86 -17.29
C VAL A 234 24.86 -7.13 -17.31
N ASP A 235 24.49 -8.31 -17.80
CA ASP A 235 23.14 -8.83 -17.68
C ASP A 235 23.02 -9.60 -16.34
N PHE A 236 22.22 -9.03 -15.43
CA PHE A 236 21.94 -9.64 -14.12
C PHE A 236 20.67 -10.50 -14.12
N GLY A 237 19.96 -10.59 -15.25
CA GLY A 237 18.71 -11.33 -15.36
C GLY A 237 17.44 -10.48 -15.21
N GLU A 238 16.35 -11.12 -14.79
CA GLU A 238 15.05 -10.45 -14.59
C GLU A 238 15.10 -9.56 -13.34
N ASN A 239 14.73 -8.28 -13.48
CA ASN A 239 14.57 -7.37 -12.36
C ASN A 239 13.38 -7.79 -11.47
N VAL A 240 13.62 -7.90 -10.16
CA VAL A 240 12.65 -8.31 -9.16
C VAL A 240 12.53 -7.21 -8.10
N GLY A 241 11.65 -6.24 -8.32
CA GLY A 241 11.46 -5.05 -7.46
C GLY A 241 11.03 -3.83 -8.28
N ASP A 242 10.44 -2.81 -7.65
CA ASP A 242 9.94 -1.54 -8.25
C ASP A 242 9.06 -1.66 -9.52
N LYS A 243 7.74 -1.58 -9.34
CA LYS A 243 6.78 -1.16 -10.36
C LYS A 243 5.90 -0.05 -9.82
N ALA A 244 6.09 1.16 -10.35
CA ALA A 244 5.08 2.20 -10.27
C ALA A 244 3.69 1.65 -10.64
N ASN A 245 2.65 2.08 -9.90
CA ASN A 245 1.26 1.82 -10.27
C ASN A 245 1.03 2.15 -11.75
N GLU A 246 0.17 1.36 -12.40
CA GLU A 246 -0.12 1.54 -13.82
C GLU A 246 -0.55 3.01 -14.04
N PHE A 247 0.21 3.73 -14.88
CA PHE A 247 0.00 5.14 -15.20
C PHE A 247 0.42 6.18 -14.15
N ALA A 248 1.40 5.95 -13.28
CA ALA A 248 1.98 7.02 -12.44
C ALA A 248 2.45 8.30 -13.21
N ASP A 249 2.52 8.24 -14.54
CA ASP A 249 2.80 9.34 -15.46
C ASP A 249 1.59 9.70 -16.36
N VAL A 250 0.38 9.87 -15.81
CA VAL A 250 -0.83 10.34 -16.55
C VAL A 250 -0.71 11.79 -17.09
N GLY A 251 0.51 12.29 -17.27
CA GLY A 251 0.81 13.65 -17.66
C GLY A 251 0.62 13.94 -19.15
N SER A 252 1.46 14.83 -19.66
CA SER A 252 1.39 15.41 -21.00
C SER A 252 1.92 14.50 -22.11
N THR A 253 2.43 13.30 -21.82
CA THR A 253 3.02 12.37 -22.79
C THR A 253 1.95 11.41 -23.33
N SER A 254 2.22 10.77 -24.47
CA SER A 254 1.25 9.81 -25.02
C SER A 254 1.28 8.50 -24.24
N ILE A 255 0.10 7.96 -23.88
CA ILE A 255 -0.03 6.63 -23.26
C ILE A 255 0.11 5.47 -24.28
N ILE A 256 0.07 5.77 -25.58
CA ILE A 256 0.03 4.75 -26.64
C ILE A 256 1.30 3.90 -26.70
N PRO A 257 2.52 4.45 -26.64
CA PRO A 257 3.74 3.63 -26.59
C PRO A 257 3.77 2.70 -25.38
N GLY A 258 3.40 3.21 -24.20
CA GLY A 258 3.34 2.42 -22.96
C GLY A 258 2.36 1.25 -23.05
N LEU A 259 1.15 1.50 -23.58
CA LEU A 259 0.16 0.44 -23.83
C LEU A 259 0.62 -0.56 -24.88
N SER A 260 1.23 -0.10 -25.97
CA SER A 260 1.72 -0.94 -27.06
C SER A 260 2.79 -1.92 -26.57
N TYR A 261 3.75 -1.41 -25.79
CA TYR A 261 4.79 -2.21 -25.16
C TYR A 261 4.20 -3.19 -24.14
N LYS A 262 3.40 -2.71 -23.19
CA LYS A 262 2.86 -3.52 -22.08
C LYS A 262 2.01 -4.69 -22.57
N PHE A 263 1.13 -4.44 -23.53
CA PHE A 263 0.17 -5.45 -24.00
C PHE A 263 0.60 -6.14 -25.30
N ASN A 264 1.85 -5.92 -25.74
CA ASN A 264 2.37 -6.45 -27.00
C ASN A 264 1.39 -6.22 -28.18
N MET A 265 0.93 -4.97 -28.31
CA MET A 265 -0.06 -4.59 -29.31
C MET A 265 0.45 -3.44 -30.18
N SER A 266 -0.05 -3.33 -31.42
CA SER A 266 0.30 -2.19 -32.28
C SER A 266 -0.30 -0.89 -31.74
N GLY A 267 0.28 0.25 -32.12
CA GLY A 267 -0.26 1.57 -31.76
C GLY A 267 -1.74 1.75 -32.16
N ASP A 268 -2.13 1.21 -33.31
CA ASP A 268 -3.53 1.22 -33.76
C ASP A 268 -4.47 0.43 -32.85
N LYS A 269 -4.00 -0.73 -32.34
CA LYS A 269 -4.74 -1.53 -31.36
C LYS A 269 -4.82 -0.81 -30.01
N ALA A 270 -3.75 -0.15 -29.59
CA ALA A 270 -3.74 0.65 -28.37
C ALA A 270 -4.72 1.83 -28.44
N ARG A 271 -4.80 2.54 -29.59
CA ARG A 271 -5.80 3.60 -29.79
C ARG A 271 -7.23 3.06 -29.67
N LYS A 272 -7.53 1.95 -30.36
CA LYS A 272 -8.85 1.29 -30.26
C LYS A 272 -9.16 0.85 -28.84
N TYR A 273 -8.18 0.35 -28.10
CA TYR A 273 -8.36 -0.05 -26.71
C TYR A 273 -8.72 1.15 -25.81
N VAL A 274 -8.04 2.29 -25.98
CA VAL A 274 -8.36 3.54 -25.27
C VAL A 274 -9.79 4.00 -25.56
N ASP A 275 -10.17 4.07 -26.84
CA ASP A 275 -11.53 4.46 -27.25
C ASP A 275 -12.59 3.51 -26.69
N GLN A 276 -12.32 2.20 -26.65
CA GLN A 276 -13.22 1.20 -26.09
C GLN A 276 -13.46 1.40 -24.59
N GLN A 277 -12.42 1.69 -23.80
CA GLN A 277 -12.57 1.94 -22.37
C GLN A 277 -13.40 3.21 -22.12
N LEU A 278 -13.02 4.31 -22.79
CA LEU A 278 -13.71 5.60 -22.67
C LEU A 278 -15.18 5.52 -23.10
N THR A 279 -15.46 4.85 -24.22
CA THR A 279 -16.84 4.71 -24.72
C THR A 279 -17.65 3.84 -23.78
N SER A 280 -17.08 2.75 -23.26
CA SER A 280 -17.79 1.82 -22.37
C SER A 280 -18.19 2.45 -21.03
N ILE A 281 -17.41 3.39 -20.50
CA ILE A 281 -17.65 3.96 -19.17
C ILE A 281 -18.28 5.36 -19.27
N PHE A 282 -17.79 6.20 -20.18
CA PHE A 282 -18.18 7.60 -20.30
C PHE A 282 -18.92 7.92 -21.59
N GLY A 283 -19.08 6.98 -22.53
CA GLY A 283 -19.71 7.25 -23.81
C GLY A 283 -18.97 8.30 -24.65
N THR A 284 -17.65 8.42 -24.48
CA THR A 284 -16.79 9.38 -25.21
C THR A 284 -15.65 8.68 -25.94
N SER A 285 -15.05 9.35 -26.91
CA SER A 285 -13.89 8.87 -27.67
C SER A 285 -12.83 9.97 -27.82
N VAL A 286 -11.61 9.58 -28.20
CA VAL A 286 -10.51 10.52 -28.40
C VAL A 286 -10.54 11.10 -29.81
N ASN A 287 -10.40 12.42 -29.94
CA ASN A 287 -9.98 13.04 -31.19
C ASN A 287 -8.46 12.86 -31.32
N TRP A 288 -8.04 11.81 -32.03
CA TRP A 288 -6.62 11.47 -32.16
C TRP A 288 -5.78 12.54 -32.84
N ASN A 289 -6.36 13.38 -33.71
CA ASN A 289 -5.65 14.51 -34.33
C ASN A 289 -5.29 15.56 -33.28
N ASP A 290 -6.23 15.92 -32.41
CA ASP A 290 -5.98 16.83 -31.30
C ASP A 290 -5.05 16.21 -30.26
N TYR A 291 -5.22 14.92 -29.98
CA TYR A 291 -4.40 14.18 -29.02
C TYR A 291 -2.92 14.18 -29.39
N PHE A 292 -2.57 13.97 -30.66
CA PHE A 292 -1.18 14.00 -31.12
C PHE A 292 -0.66 15.39 -31.49
N ASN A 293 -1.52 16.41 -31.45
CA ASN A 293 -1.09 17.78 -31.68
C ASN A 293 -0.17 18.23 -30.54
N VAL A 294 1.07 18.61 -30.88
CA VAL A 294 2.07 19.08 -29.91
C VAL A 294 1.66 20.37 -29.22
N LYS A 295 0.80 21.18 -29.84
CA LYS A 295 0.26 22.41 -29.26
C LYS A 295 -0.93 22.17 -28.32
N ASN A 296 -1.54 20.99 -28.37
CA ASN A 296 -2.74 20.66 -27.59
C ASN A 296 -2.44 19.68 -26.45
N VAL A 297 -1.46 20.06 -25.62
CA VAL A 297 -0.99 19.25 -24.49
C VAL A 297 -2.09 19.02 -23.46
N GLU A 298 -2.90 20.05 -23.17
CA GLU A 298 -4.01 19.98 -22.20
C GLU A 298 -5.07 18.95 -22.63
N TYR A 299 -5.40 18.88 -23.92
CA TYR A 299 -6.33 17.87 -24.42
C TYR A 299 -5.78 16.45 -24.23
N ARG A 300 -4.49 16.24 -24.53
CA ARG A 300 -3.84 14.93 -24.33
C ARG A 300 -3.82 14.52 -22.86
N GLU A 301 -3.40 15.41 -21.96
CA GLU A 301 -3.39 15.16 -20.51
C GLU A 301 -4.79 14.81 -20.00
N LYS A 302 -5.80 15.59 -20.40
CA LYS A 302 -7.21 15.32 -20.07
C LYS A 302 -7.68 13.95 -20.54
N MET A 303 -7.38 13.57 -21.79
CA MET A 303 -7.80 12.27 -22.32
C MET A 303 -7.05 11.10 -21.69
N ASN A 304 -5.77 11.28 -21.33
CA ASN A 304 -5.03 10.30 -20.54
C ASN A 304 -5.70 10.08 -19.18
N TYR A 305 -6.04 11.16 -18.47
CA TYR A 305 -6.72 11.11 -17.19
C TYR A 305 -8.05 10.34 -17.28
N TYR A 306 -8.91 10.70 -18.23
CA TYR A 306 -10.18 9.98 -18.41
C TYR A 306 -9.99 8.52 -18.81
N PHE A 307 -8.96 8.20 -19.59
CA PHE A 307 -8.68 6.79 -19.92
C PHE A 307 -8.32 6.00 -18.66
N VAL A 308 -7.47 6.55 -17.79
CA VAL A 308 -7.08 5.91 -16.53
C VAL A 308 -8.30 5.69 -15.63
N LEU A 309 -9.16 6.70 -15.49
CA LEU A 309 -10.42 6.56 -14.75
C LEU A 309 -11.30 5.46 -15.35
N ALA A 310 -11.50 5.46 -16.67
CA ALA A 310 -12.37 4.49 -17.35
C ALA A 310 -11.85 3.06 -17.21
N LYS A 311 -10.55 2.85 -17.44
CA LYS A 311 -9.91 1.52 -17.32
C LYS A 311 -10.02 0.98 -15.89
N ASN A 312 -9.87 1.84 -14.89
CA ASN A 312 -9.83 1.44 -13.49
C ASN A 312 -11.17 1.62 -12.75
N THR A 313 -12.25 1.96 -13.45
CA THR A 313 -13.59 2.03 -12.84
C THR A 313 -14.03 0.64 -12.41
N LEU A 314 -14.33 0.47 -11.11
CA LEU A 314 -14.79 -0.80 -10.57
C LEU A 314 -16.15 -1.22 -11.13
N ARG A 315 -16.15 -2.32 -11.88
CA ARG A 315 -17.35 -2.97 -12.39
C ARG A 315 -17.90 -3.97 -11.36
N VAL A 316 -18.71 -3.46 -10.44
CA VAL A 316 -19.29 -4.28 -9.36
C VAL A 316 -20.51 -5.03 -9.87
N LYS A 317 -20.43 -6.36 -9.83
CA LYS A 317 -21.52 -7.29 -10.12
C LYS A 317 -22.50 -7.39 -8.95
N ARG A 318 -21.97 -7.53 -7.73
CA ARG A 318 -22.75 -7.45 -6.48
C ARG A 318 -21.89 -7.07 -5.29
N ILE A 319 -22.53 -6.45 -4.31
CA ILE A 319 -21.95 -6.19 -2.99
C ILE A 319 -22.37 -7.35 -2.07
N ILE A 320 -21.39 -7.98 -1.42
CA ILE A 320 -21.65 -9.08 -0.47
C ILE A 320 -22.10 -8.49 0.86
N GLY A 321 -21.42 -7.44 1.32
CA GLY A 321 -21.75 -6.74 2.56
C GLY A 321 -20.57 -5.99 3.15
N THR A 322 -20.79 -5.37 4.30
CA THR A 322 -19.74 -4.71 5.08
C THR A 322 -19.40 -5.51 6.34
N PHE A 323 -18.15 -5.46 6.76
CA PHE A 323 -17.68 -6.07 7.99
C PHE A 323 -16.67 -5.16 8.70
N LYS A 324 -16.43 -5.39 9.98
CA LYS A 324 -15.43 -4.65 10.75
C LYS A 324 -14.17 -5.49 10.96
N LYS A 325 -13.00 -4.87 10.82
CA LYS A 325 -11.68 -5.46 11.11
C LYS A 325 -10.81 -4.36 11.73
N SER A 326 -10.25 -4.61 12.91
CA SER A 326 -9.31 -3.68 13.59
C SER A 326 -9.87 -2.26 13.80
N GLY A 327 -11.16 -2.15 14.14
CA GLY A 327 -11.83 -0.85 14.31
C GLY A 327 -12.26 -0.15 13.01
N ASN A 328 -11.78 -0.62 11.86
CA ASN A 328 -12.14 -0.08 10.54
C ASN A 328 -13.31 -0.88 9.93
N THR A 329 -14.09 -0.21 9.09
CA THR A 329 -15.13 -0.86 8.28
C THR A 329 -14.57 -1.19 6.90
N TYR A 330 -14.95 -2.34 6.36
CA TYR A 330 -14.60 -2.80 5.03
C TYR A 330 -15.85 -3.22 4.27
N ILE A 331 -15.79 -3.19 2.95
CA ILE A 331 -16.81 -3.72 2.05
C ILE A 331 -16.22 -4.86 1.23
N LYS A 332 -16.97 -5.96 1.11
CA LYS A 332 -16.64 -7.07 0.22
C LYS A 332 -17.53 -7.04 -1.01
N ILE A 333 -16.93 -7.07 -2.20
CA ILE A 333 -17.63 -7.04 -3.47
C ILE A 333 -17.25 -8.21 -4.36
N VAL A 334 -18.10 -8.51 -5.34
CA VAL A 334 -17.79 -9.37 -6.48
C VAL A 334 -17.81 -8.51 -7.74
N GLN A 335 -16.72 -8.56 -8.49
CA GLN A 335 -16.58 -7.88 -9.79
C GLN A 335 -17.27 -8.67 -10.92
N ASP A 336 -17.44 -8.06 -12.08
CA ASP A 336 -18.06 -8.70 -13.26
C ASP A 336 -17.31 -9.96 -13.73
N ASN A 337 -16.00 -10.02 -13.53
CA ASN A 337 -15.16 -11.19 -13.81
C ASN A 337 -15.28 -12.30 -12.73
N ASN A 338 -16.22 -12.18 -11.79
CA ASN A 338 -16.44 -13.05 -10.63
C ASN A 338 -15.31 -13.07 -9.59
N LYS A 339 -14.33 -12.17 -9.66
CA LYS A 339 -13.33 -12.01 -8.60
C LYS A 339 -13.90 -11.25 -7.41
N GLU A 340 -13.51 -11.66 -6.21
CA GLU A 340 -13.82 -10.93 -4.99
C GLU A 340 -12.78 -9.84 -4.72
N MET A 341 -13.22 -8.74 -4.13
CA MET A 341 -12.34 -7.65 -3.68
C MET A 341 -12.85 -7.09 -2.36
N ILE A 342 -11.92 -6.68 -1.50
CA ILE A 342 -12.18 -6.04 -0.22
C ILE A 342 -11.65 -4.61 -0.32
N LEU A 343 -12.46 -3.64 0.10
CA LEU A 343 -12.08 -2.22 0.15
C LEU A 343 -12.32 -1.67 1.55
N LYS A 344 -11.41 -0.82 2.03
CA LYS A 344 -11.50 -0.14 3.33
C LYS A 344 -12.35 1.11 3.22
N GLU A 345 -13.25 1.33 4.18
CA GLU A 345 -14.01 2.57 4.28
C GLU A 345 -13.11 3.72 4.75
N LEU A 346 -13.24 4.88 4.10
CA LEU A 346 -12.60 6.12 4.53
C LEU A 346 -13.52 6.96 5.42
N PRO A 347 -12.96 7.84 6.27
CA PRO A 347 -13.73 8.73 7.14
C PRO A 347 -14.71 9.63 6.37
N GLU A 348 -15.75 10.12 7.07
CA GLU A 348 -16.75 11.02 6.47
C GLU A 348 -16.12 12.27 5.83
N THR A 349 -15.00 12.75 6.36
CA THR A 349 -14.25 13.90 5.83
C THR A 349 -13.73 13.68 4.41
N GLU A 350 -13.35 12.46 4.06
CA GLU A 350 -12.89 12.11 2.72
C GLU A 350 -14.08 11.90 1.77
N ALA A 351 -15.15 11.29 2.26
CA ALA A 351 -16.35 11.07 1.48
C ALA A 351 -17.11 12.36 1.13
N LEU A 352 -16.84 13.48 1.81
CA LEU A 352 -17.45 14.80 1.56
C LEU A 352 -17.35 15.25 0.10
N TYR A 353 -16.23 14.97 -0.57
CA TYR A 353 -16.00 15.36 -1.97
C TYR A 353 -16.82 14.54 -2.96
N HIS A 354 -17.47 13.46 -2.50
CA HIS A 354 -18.48 12.70 -3.23
C HIS A 354 -19.91 13.02 -2.76
N ASN A 355 -20.10 14.12 -2.04
CA ASN A 355 -21.38 14.58 -1.52
C ASN A 355 -21.71 16.00 -2.00
N LEU A 356 -21.40 16.28 -3.27
CA LEU A 356 -21.57 17.57 -3.91
C LEU A 356 -22.90 17.64 -4.68
N LYS A 357 -23.48 18.83 -4.73
CA LYS A 357 -24.63 19.14 -5.59
C LYS A 357 -24.52 20.57 -6.11
N ILE A 358 -25.15 20.83 -7.24
CA ILE A 358 -25.23 22.18 -7.81
C ILE A 358 -26.63 22.72 -7.54
N VAL A 359 -26.72 23.90 -6.93
CA VAL A 359 -27.98 24.60 -6.68
C VAL A 359 -27.86 26.02 -7.19
N ASN A 360 -28.73 26.41 -8.12
CA ASN A 360 -28.75 27.76 -8.71
C ASN A 360 -27.37 28.24 -9.24
N GLY A 361 -26.58 27.32 -9.78
CA GLY A 361 -25.25 27.62 -10.32
C GLY A 361 -24.12 27.66 -9.28
N GLU A 362 -24.38 27.36 -8.00
CA GLU A 362 -23.37 27.26 -6.96
C GLU A 362 -23.13 25.81 -6.53
N ILE A 363 -21.87 25.44 -6.23
CA ILE A 363 -21.52 24.14 -5.63
C ILE A 363 -21.88 24.14 -4.14
N HIS A 364 -22.59 23.11 -3.70
CA HIS A 364 -22.90 22.84 -2.30
C HIS A 364 -22.32 21.50 -1.86
N MET A 365 -21.78 21.47 -0.65
CA MET A 365 -21.26 20.26 0.00
C MET A 365 -22.25 19.78 1.07
N ASN A 366 -22.56 18.49 1.06
CA ASN A 366 -23.49 17.88 2.00
C ASN A 366 -22.76 17.12 3.13
N PHE A 367 -23.07 17.50 4.37
CA PHE A 367 -22.45 16.96 5.58
C PHE A 367 -23.28 15.85 6.25
N ALA A 368 -24.35 15.37 5.61
CA ALA A 368 -25.16 14.26 6.09
C ALA A 368 -24.59 12.88 5.74
N ASN A 369 -23.39 12.81 5.15
CA ASN A 369 -22.70 11.57 4.75
C ASN A 369 -23.54 10.69 3.79
N LEU A 370 -24.07 11.29 2.71
CA LEU A 370 -25.00 10.62 1.77
C LEU A 370 -24.35 9.44 1.04
N ASN A 371 -23.09 9.63 0.67
CA ASN A 371 -22.25 8.64 0.01
C ASN A 371 -21.07 8.28 0.92
N ARG A 372 -20.68 7.02 0.85
CA ARG A 372 -19.57 6.39 1.57
C ARG A 372 -18.47 6.09 0.56
N LYS A 373 -17.23 6.37 0.93
CA LYS A 373 -16.03 6.12 0.12
C LYS A 373 -15.30 4.89 0.64
N PHE A 374 -15.03 3.95 -0.25
CA PHE A 374 -14.19 2.79 0.01
C PHE A 374 -13.02 2.77 -0.96
N VAL A 375 -11.84 2.42 -0.48
CA VAL A 375 -10.62 2.37 -1.29
C VAL A 375 -9.89 1.05 -1.11
N GLN A 376 -9.14 0.66 -2.14
CA GLN A 376 -8.15 -0.38 -2.08
C GLN A 376 -6.76 0.25 -2.30
N ASP A 377 -5.74 -0.42 -1.81
CA ASP A 377 -4.38 0.06 -1.74
C ASP A 377 -3.78 0.27 -3.15
N ASP A 378 -4.18 -0.52 -4.14
CA ASP A 378 -3.88 -0.38 -5.56
C ASP A 378 -4.60 0.79 -6.27
N GLY A 379 -5.29 1.63 -5.51
CA GLY A 379 -5.93 2.86 -5.99
C GLY A 379 -7.40 2.72 -6.37
N TYR A 380 -7.98 1.52 -6.40
CA TYR A 380 -9.39 1.35 -6.73
C TYR A 380 -10.30 2.07 -5.72
N GLU A 381 -11.28 2.81 -6.24
CA GLU A 381 -12.31 3.45 -5.43
C GLU A 381 -13.69 2.85 -5.70
N LEU A 382 -14.46 2.73 -4.63
CA LEU A 382 -15.88 2.41 -4.68
C LEU A 382 -16.66 3.44 -3.86
N ILE A 383 -17.50 4.20 -4.55
CA ILE A 383 -18.47 5.08 -3.92
C ILE A 383 -19.81 4.37 -3.86
N THR A 384 -20.41 4.36 -2.67
CA THR A 384 -21.74 3.80 -2.47
C THR A 384 -22.65 4.81 -1.79
N THR A 385 -23.95 4.72 -2.05
CA THR A 385 -24.95 5.36 -1.19
C THR A 385 -24.92 4.76 0.22
N LYS A 386 -25.51 5.43 1.22
CA LYS A 386 -25.69 4.87 2.58
C LYS A 386 -26.23 3.43 2.61
N ASN A 387 -27.09 3.08 1.66
CA ASN A 387 -27.71 1.77 1.53
C ASN A 387 -26.86 0.75 0.76
N LEU A 388 -25.56 1.00 0.60
CA LEU A 388 -24.62 0.10 -0.08
C LEU A 388 -25.00 -0.20 -1.53
N LYS A 389 -25.54 0.78 -2.25
CA LYS A 389 -25.64 0.72 -3.72
C LYS A 389 -24.48 1.48 -4.32
N GLN A 390 -23.75 0.88 -5.27
CA GLN A 390 -22.72 1.58 -6.02
C GLN A 390 -23.32 2.83 -6.67
N LEU A 391 -22.67 3.98 -6.46
CA LEU A 391 -23.05 5.23 -7.09
C LEU A 391 -22.63 5.17 -8.57
N LYS A 392 -23.61 5.08 -9.47
CA LYS A 392 -23.42 5.07 -10.92
C LYS A 392 -24.26 6.18 -11.54
N GLY A 393 -23.73 6.84 -12.58
CA GLY A 393 -24.46 7.86 -13.34
C GLY A 393 -24.59 9.21 -12.62
N ASP A 394 -23.82 9.43 -11.55
CA ASP A 394 -23.67 10.73 -10.91
C ASP A 394 -22.30 11.33 -11.29
N PRO A 395 -22.22 12.16 -12.34
CA PRO A 395 -20.96 12.59 -12.93
C PRO A 395 -20.17 13.60 -12.09
N ILE A 396 -20.71 14.09 -10.96
CA ILE A 396 -19.96 14.95 -10.02
C ILE A 396 -19.43 14.16 -8.80
N ASN A 397 -20.09 13.05 -8.42
CA ASN A 397 -19.81 12.34 -7.17
C ASN A 397 -19.29 10.90 -7.36
N GLN A 398 -19.22 10.40 -8.59
CA GLN A 398 -18.79 9.03 -8.84
C GLN A 398 -17.35 8.75 -8.40
N ALA A 399 -17.03 7.46 -8.30
CA ALA A 399 -15.70 6.98 -7.97
C ALA A 399 -14.67 7.43 -9.01
N THR A 400 -13.47 7.75 -8.55
CA THR A 400 -12.31 7.98 -9.39
C THR A 400 -11.32 6.81 -9.21
N TYR A 401 -10.05 7.02 -9.55
CA TYR A 401 -8.97 6.07 -9.32
C TYR A 401 -7.78 6.85 -8.79
N ASN A 402 -7.17 6.38 -7.71
CA ASN A 402 -5.99 7.03 -7.15
C ASN A 402 -4.75 6.43 -7.79
N THR A 403 -4.03 7.24 -8.54
CA THR A 403 -2.78 6.83 -9.18
C THR A 403 -1.65 6.65 -8.16
N TYR A 404 -1.77 7.29 -6.99
CA TYR A 404 -0.93 7.08 -5.83
C TYR A 404 -1.75 6.54 -4.67
N SER A 405 -1.30 5.45 -4.07
CA SER A 405 -1.99 4.83 -2.95
C SER A 405 -2.03 5.77 -1.75
N TYR A 406 -3.15 5.74 -1.03
CA TYR A 406 -3.33 6.48 0.23
C TYR A 406 -2.53 5.81 1.36
N LEU A 407 -1.20 5.76 1.26
CA LEU A 407 -0.37 5.20 2.33
C LEU A 407 -0.60 5.95 3.67
N ALA A 408 -1.01 7.22 3.59
CA ALA A 408 -1.40 8.04 4.75
C ALA A 408 -2.62 7.50 5.53
N THR A 409 -3.56 6.80 4.87
CA THR A 409 -4.85 6.42 5.47
C THR A 409 -4.96 4.91 5.75
N ILE A 410 -4.07 4.10 5.20
CA ILE A 410 -4.11 2.64 5.38
C ILE A 410 -3.22 2.19 6.55
N MET A 411 -2.14 2.92 6.88
CA MET A 411 -1.12 2.47 7.85
C MET A 411 -1.15 3.09 9.26
N THR A 412 -1.92 4.12 9.61
CA THR A 412 -1.70 4.79 10.92
C THR A 412 -2.78 4.51 11.98
N LYS A 413 -2.49 3.51 12.82
CA LYS A 413 -3.10 3.24 14.15
C LYS A 413 -2.93 4.39 15.17
N ASN A 414 -2.34 5.52 14.78
CA ASN A 414 -2.13 6.65 15.67
C ASN A 414 -3.17 7.74 15.40
N GLU A 415 -4.24 7.73 16.20
CA GLU A 415 -5.32 8.73 16.18
C GLU A 415 -4.86 10.13 16.62
N SER A 416 -3.68 10.26 17.23
CA SER A 416 -3.15 11.53 17.76
C SER A 416 -2.51 12.45 16.71
N ILE A 417 -2.22 11.94 15.50
CA ILE A 417 -1.63 12.73 14.41
C ILE A 417 -2.75 13.15 13.44
N ASN A 418 -2.84 14.43 13.10
CA ASN A 418 -3.85 14.92 12.18
C ASN A 418 -3.59 14.41 10.74
N LEU A 419 -4.65 14.38 9.92
CA LEU A 419 -4.61 13.81 8.57
C LEU A 419 -3.59 14.50 7.65
N TRP A 420 -3.42 15.83 7.79
CA TRP A 420 -2.52 16.59 6.93
C TRP A 420 -1.05 16.33 7.21
N ASP A 421 -0.67 16.16 8.48
CA ASP A 421 0.70 15.83 8.85
C ASP A 421 1.06 14.41 8.38
N LYS A 422 0.09 13.49 8.31
CA LYS A 422 0.26 12.15 7.72
C LYS A 422 0.45 12.20 6.21
N ILE A 423 -0.34 13.02 5.52
CA ILE A 423 -0.23 13.21 4.07
C ILE A 423 1.12 13.86 3.71
N MET A 424 1.54 14.89 4.46
CA MET A 424 2.82 15.59 4.26
C MET A 424 4.05 14.76 4.64
N GLY A 425 3.92 13.84 5.60
CA GLY A 425 4.98 12.96 6.04
C GLY A 425 5.21 11.73 5.15
N SER A 426 4.37 11.52 4.13
CA SER A 426 4.49 10.38 3.20
C SER A 426 4.71 10.85 1.76
N GLY A 427 5.70 10.25 1.08
CA GLY A 427 5.98 10.56 -0.32
C GLY A 427 4.78 10.28 -1.23
N ASP A 428 3.99 9.25 -0.93
CA ASP A 428 2.82 8.88 -1.72
C ASP A 428 1.60 9.77 -1.41
N GLY A 429 1.44 10.23 -0.16
CA GLY A 429 0.43 11.22 0.20
C GLY A 429 0.65 12.56 -0.51
N LEU A 430 1.91 13.02 -0.60
CA LEU A 430 2.26 14.21 -1.38
C LEU A 430 1.95 14.01 -2.87
N LYS A 431 2.33 12.88 -3.45
CA LYS A 431 2.05 12.58 -4.86
C LYS A 431 0.57 12.45 -5.17
N HIS A 432 -0.23 11.92 -4.24
CA HIS A 432 -1.69 11.89 -4.33
C HIS A 432 -2.27 13.31 -4.43
N LEU A 433 -1.81 14.24 -3.57
CA LEU A 433 -2.20 15.65 -3.68
C LEU A 433 -1.74 16.29 -5.01
N ASP A 434 -0.51 16.01 -5.43
CA ASP A 434 0.08 16.62 -6.62
C ASP A 434 -0.49 16.07 -7.94
N THR A 435 -1.08 14.87 -7.91
CA THR A 435 -1.56 14.17 -9.11
C THR A 435 -3.07 13.99 -9.09
N ASP A 436 -3.62 13.23 -8.13
CA ASP A 436 -5.03 12.85 -8.13
C ASP A 436 -5.93 14.05 -7.84
N VAL A 437 -5.60 14.85 -6.80
CA VAL A 437 -6.33 16.08 -6.49
C VAL A 437 -6.15 17.11 -7.61
N LYS A 438 -4.94 17.25 -8.17
CA LYS A 438 -4.69 18.13 -9.32
C LYS A 438 -5.58 17.76 -10.51
N PHE A 439 -5.68 16.49 -10.87
CA PHE A 439 -6.49 16.07 -12.00
C PHE A 439 -7.98 16.18 -11.73
N TRP A 440 -8.45 15.85 -10.52
CA TRP A 440 -9.84 16.11 -10.15
C TRP A 440 -10.18 17.61 -10.23
N THR A 441 -9.26 18.46 -9.79
CA THR A 441 -9.39 19.92 -9.87
C THR A 441 -9.55 20.36 -11.33
N LEU A 442 -8.66 19.91 -12.23
CA LEU A 442 -8.67 20.29 -13.65
C LEU A 442 -9.80 19.65 -14.45
N TYR A 443 -10.16 18.40 -14.19
CA TYR A 443 -10.96 17.57 -15.11
C TYR A 443 -12.19 16.91 -14.48
N GLY A 444 -12.38 17.05 -13.16
CA GLY A 444 -13.52 16.48 -12.44
C GLY A 444 -13.48 14.96 -12.40
N THR A 445 -14.63 14.32 -12.18
CA THR A 445 -14.70 12.84 -12.08
C THR A 445 -15.02 12.15 -13.41
N SER A 446 -15.40 12.90 -14.44
CA SER A 446 -15.74 12.39 -15.78
C SER A 446 -15.79 13.50 -16.83
N PRO A 447 -15.79 13.15 -18.13
CA PRO A 447 -16.09 14.11 -19.20
C PRO A 447 -17.48 14.77 -19.07
N GLN A 448 -18.44 14.09 -18.43
CA GLN A 448 -19.80 14.58 -18.21
C GLN A 448 -19.96 15.39 -16.92
N ASP A 449 -18.88 15.56 -16.15
CA ASP A 449 -18.91 16.32 -14.91
C ASP A 449 -19.34 17.76 -15.22
N PRO A 450 -20.50 18.23 -14.70
CA PRO A 450 -20.99 19.58 -14.99
C PRO A 450 -20.05 20.67 -14.49
N THR A 451 -19.16 20.35 -13.56
CA THR A 451 -18.14 21.28 -13.07
C THR A 451 -16.97 21.48 -14.04
N ASN A 452 -16.94 20.75 -15.17
CA ASN A 452 -16.05 21.07 -16.29
C ASN A 452 -16.48 22.32 -17.09
N ASN A 453 -17.67 22.85 -16.83
CA ASN A 453 -18.19 24.03 -17.52
C ASN A 453 -17.46 25.31 -17.07
N LYS A 454 -16.76 25.95 -18.01
CA LYS A 454 -16.02 27.22 -17.83
C LYS A 454 -16.87 28.48 -18.10
N VAL A 455 -18.18 28.35 -18.32
CA VAL A 455 -19.11 29.48 -18.55
C VAL A 455 -19.71 29.94 -17.22
N SER A 456 -19.64 31.25 -16.98
CA SER A 456 -20.26 31.91 -15.82
C SER A 456 -21.79 31.88 -15.87
N TYR A 457 -22.44 31.89 -14.70
CA TYR A 457 -23.90 31.84 -14.57
C TYR A 457 -24.39 32.91 -13.60
N ASN A 458 -25.35 33.76 -14.00
CA ASN A 458 -25.98 34.78 -13.13
C ASN A 458 -24.98 35.61 -12.29
N ASN A 459 -23.92 36.14 -12.92
CA ASN A 459 -22.82 36.88 -12.27
C ASN A 459 -22.02 36.08 -11.22
N MET A 460 -22.19 34.76 -11.16
CA MET A 460 -21.35 33.85 -10.40
C MET A 460 -20.19 33.33 -11.26
N PRO A 461 -19.04 33.00 -10.64
CA PRO A 461 -17.96 32.28 -11.32
C PRO A 461 -18.44 30.97 -11.93
N SER A 462 -17.77 30.52 -12.98
CA SER A 462 -18.09 29.24 -13.63
C SER A 462 -17.99 28.08 -12.63
N LEU A 463 -18.69 26.97 -12.89
CA LEU A 463 -18.59 25.79 -12.02
C LEU A 463 -17.16 25.23 -11.98
N TYR A 464 -16.41 25.40 -13.07
CA TYR A 464 -14.98 25.12 -13.10
C TYR A 464 -14.22 25.96 -12.07
N ASP A 465 -14.40 27.28 -12.08
CA ASP A 465 -13.73 28.17 -11.11
C ASP A 465 -14.14 27.87 -9.67
N GLN A 466 -15.40 27.48 -9.46
CA GLN A 466 -15.89 27.05 -8.16
C GLN A 466 -15.22 25.75 -7.68
N ARG A 467 -15.02 24.77 -8.57
CA ARG A 467 -14.26 23.55 -8.24
C ARG A 467 -12.81 23.87 -7.91
N GLN A 468 -12.15 24.78 -8.64
CA GLN A 468 -10.79 25.23 -8.31
C GLN A 468 -10.72 25.83 -6.89
N ARG A 469 -11.72 26.63 -6.51
CA ARG A 469 -11.82 27.22 -5.17
C ARG A 469 -12.10 26.17 -4.10
N LEU A 470 -12.96 25.20 -4.39
CA LEU A 470 -13.25 24.08 -3.48
C LEU A 470 -12.01 23.19 -3.27
N ALA A 471 -11.19 23.01 -4.30
CA ALA A 471 -9.92 22.30 -4.25
C ALA A 471 -8.79 23.10 -3.57
N ASN A 472 -9.04 24.35 -3.18
CA ASN A 472 -8.03 25.17 -2.53
C ASN A 472 -7.55 24.49 -1.25
N ARG A 473 -6.22 24.32 -1.13
CA ARG A 473 -5.60 23.61 -0.02
C ARG A 473 -5.94 24.22 1.35
N SER A 474 -6.07 25.54 1.46
CA SER A 474 -6.45 26.21 2.70
C SER A 474 -7.87 25.84 3.13
N LEU A 475 -8.82 25.90 2.19
CA LEU A 475 -10.21 25.56 2.44
C LEU A 475 -10.37 24.08 2.78
N GLY A 476 -9.77 23.19 1.97
CA GLY A 476 -9.75 21.75 2.23
C GLY A 476 -9.16 21.42 3.61
N LYS A 477 -8.03 22.07 3.98
CA LYS A 477 -7.42 21.90 5.31
C LYS A 477 -8.37 22.34 6.42
N SER A 478 -8.99 23.50 6.26
CA SER A 478 -9.94 24.05 7.23
C SER A 478 -11.13 23.12 7.46
N ILE A 479 -11.71 22.58 6.37
CA ILE A 479 -12.85 21.65 6.43
C ILE A 479 -12.50 20.38 7.21
N VAL A 480 -11.35 19.78 6.91
CA VAL A 480 -10.90 18.55 7.59
C VAL A 480 -10.58 18.81 9.06
N ASP A 481 -9.75 19.81 9.36
CA ASP A 481 -9.29 20.09 10.74
C ASP A 481 -10.42 20.54 11.67
N ASN A 482 -11.50 21.10 11.10
CA ASN A 482 -12.61 21.68 11.86
C ASN A 482 -13.94 21.06 11.45
N TYR A 483 -13.93 19.79 11.03
CA TYR A 483 -15.09 19.08 10.47
C TYR A 483 -16.34 19.21 11.33
N ASP A 484 -16.23 19.03 12.64
CA ASP A 484 -17.38 19.12 13.55
C ASP A 484 -18.04 20.52 13.56
N ILE A 485 -17.24 21.58 13.41
CA ILE A 485 -17.74 22.96 13.30
C ILE A 485 -18.49 23.13 11.98
N TYR A 486 -17.94 22.65 10.86
CA TYR A 486 -18.63 22.69 9.56
C TYR A 486 -19.90 21.85 9.56
N LYS A 487 -19.87 20.65 10.14
CA LYS A 487 -21.04 19.76 10.27
C LYS A 487 -22.14 20.41 11.11
N LYS A 488 -21.77 21.02 12.24
CA LYS A 488 -22.68 21.82 13.07
C LYS A 488 -23.25 23.01 12.30
N ALA A 489 -22.43 23.75 11.56
CA ALA A 489 -22.86 24.85 10.72
C ALA A 489 -23.83 24.40 9.62
N ALA A 490 -23.55 23.27 8.97
CA ALA A 490 -24.38 22.67 7.94
C ALA A 490 -25.75 22.23 8.49
N SER A 491 -25.83 21.81 9.76
CA SER A 491 -27.11 21.43 10.38
C SER A 491 -28.15 22.56 10.40
N TYR A 492 -27.71 23.83 10.35
CA TYR A 492 -28.59 25.00 10.23
C TYR A 492 -29.08 25.28 8.80
N HIS A 493 -28.55 24.54 7.80
CA HIS A 493 -28.88 24.66 6.38
C HIS A 493 -29.20 23.29 5.77
N ASN A 494 -30.02 22.48 6.46
CA ASN A 494 -30.44 21.16 5.98
C ASN A 494 -29.26 20.26 5.61
N ASN A 495 -28.17 20.32 6.38
CA ASN A 495 -26.90 19.61 6.16
C ASN A 495 -26.17 19.99 4.88
N ASN A 496 -26.43 21.14 4.27
CA ASN A 496 -25.73 21.61 3.08
C ASN A 496 -25.09 22.98 3.32
N LEU A 497 -23.86 23.16 2.87
CA LEU A 497 -23.20 24.47 2.83
C LEU A 497 -22.82 24.78 1.39
N SER A 498 -23.13 25.98 0.93
CA SER A 498 -22.65 26.48 -0.36
C SER A 498 -21.15 26.79 -0.29
N LEU A 499 -20.45 26.81 -1.43
CA LEU A 499 -19.04 27.18 -1.49
C LEU A 499 -18.78 28.55 -0.83
N THR A 500 -19.65 29.53 -1.09
CA THR A 500 -19.57 30.85 -0.45
C THR A 500 -19.70 30.77 1.07
N GLN A 501 -20.56 29.90 1.59
CA GLN A 501 -20.69 29.68 3.03
C GLN A 501 -19.46 28.98 3.61
N LEU A 502 -18.90 27.99 2.91
CA LEU A 502 -17.68 27.30 3.31
C LEU A 502 -16.51 28.29 3.46
N GLU A 503 -16.28 29.15 2.46
CA GLU A 503 -15.22 30.17 2.51
C GLU A 503 -15.46 31.23 3.58
N LYS A 504 -16.72 31.61 3.84
CA LYS A 504 -17.05 32.52 4.94
C LYS A 504 -16.73 31.91 6.31
N LEU A 505 -17.02 30.62 6.49
CA LEU A 505 -16.67 29.89 7.71
C LEU A 505 -15.15 29.78 7.85
N GLU A 506 -14.43 29.44 6.78
CA GLU A 506 -12.97 29.38 6.77
C GLU A 506 -12.35 30.70 7.25
N LYS A 507 -12.74 31.83 6.64
CA LYS A 507 -12.25 33.18 7.00
C LYS A 507 -12.50 33.56 8.46
N ASN A 508 -13.56 33.02 9.07
CA ASN A 508 -13.94 33.31 10.44
C ASN A 508 -13.51 32.22 11.44
N MET A 509 -12.87 31.14 10.99
CA MET A 509 -12.65 29.93 11.80
C MET A 509 -11.90 30.21 13.11
N SER A 510 -10.86 31.05 13.06
CA SER A 510 -10.11 31.46 14.26
C SER A 510 -11.00 32.12 15.32
N SER A 511 -11.96 32.96 14.89
CA SER A 511 -12.91 33.60 15.81
C SER A 511 -13.94 32.61 16.37
N ILE A 512 -14.38 31.64 15.56
CA ILE A 512 -15.34 30.61 15.97
C ILE A 512 -14.72 29.69 17.03
N LYS A 513 -13.45 29.29 16.86
CA LYS A 513 -12.74 28.41 17.79
C LYS A 513 -12.47 29.02 19.16
N LYS A 514 -12.46 30.35 19.27
CA LYS A 514 -12.30 31.07 20.55
C LYS A 514 -13.59 31.08 21.39
N LEU A 515 -14.73 30.76 20.78
CA LEU A 515 -16.04 30.76 21.43
C LEU A 515 -16.48 29.34 21.75
N THR A 516 -17.31 29.19 22.77
CA THR A 516 -17.94 27.91 23.15
C THR A 516 -19.45 28.07 23.37
N GLY A 517 -20.18 26.97 23.49
CA GLY A 517 -21.62 26.99 23.81
C GLY A 517 -22.46 27.86 22.87
N ASN A 518 -23.35 28.67 23.46
CA ASN A 518 -24.29 29.51 22.72
C ASN A 518 -23.61 30.64 21.94
N GLU A 519 -22.50 31.19 22.43
CA GLU A 519 -21.78 32.25 21.73
C GLU A 519 -21.21 31.75 20.40
N GLN A 520 -20.65 30.54 20.39
CA GLN A 520 -20.18 29.89 19.18
C GLN A 520 -21.32 29.64 18.18
N VAL A 521 -22.48 29.17 18.69
CA VAL A 521 -23.69 28.94 17.87
C VAL A 521 -24.16 30.25 17.21
N ASN A 522 -24.27 31.32 18.00
CA ASN A 522 -24.72 32.62 17.52
C ASN A 522 -23.76 33.20 16.48
N LYS A 523 -22.45 33.05 16.68
CA LYS A 523 -21.44 33.46 15.70
C LYS A 523 -21.58 32.69 14.38
N ILE A 524 -21.74 31.36 14.44
CA ILE A 524 -21.93 30.52 13.25
C ILE A 524 -23.20 30.94 12.50
N LYS A 525 -24.34 31.07 13.19
CA LYS A 525 -25.61 31.50 12.58
C LYS A 525 -25.49 32.88 11.94
N SER A 526 -24.83 33.83 12.61
CA SER A 526 -24.60 35.18 12.08
C SER A 526 -23.77 35.17 10.79
N ILE A 527 -22.69 34.38 10.72
CA ILE A 527 -21.86 34.22 9.51
C ILE A 527 -22.68 33.64 8.35
N LEU A 528 -23.56 32.70 8.67
CA LEU A 528 -24.39 31.99 7.72
C LEU A 528 -25.66 32.74 7.29
N GLY A 529 -26.03 33.81 8.00
CA GLY A 529 -27.27 34.54 7.76
C GLY A 529 -28.52 33.79 8.24
N VAL A 530 -28.37 32.87 9.20
CA VAL A 530 -29.49 32.15 9.83
C VAL A 530 -30.03 33.01 10.97
N LYS A 531 -31.35 33.26 10.95
CA LYS A 531 -32.04 34.01 12.02
C LYS A 531 -32.22 33.16 13.28
#